data_AF-A0A2C9SU25-F1
#
_entry.id   AF-A0A2C9SU25-F1
#
_cell.length_a   1.000
_cell.length_b   1.000
_cell.length_c   1.000
_cell.angle_alpha   90.00
_cell.angle_beta   90.00
_cell.angle_gamma   90.00
#
_symmetry.space_group_name_H-M   'P 1'
#
loop_
_entity.id
_entity.type
_entity.pdbx_description
1 polymer ?
#
loop_
_entity_poly.entity_id
_entity_poly.type
_entity_poly.pdbx_seq_one_letter_code
_entity_poly.pdbx_strand_id
1 'polypeptide(L)'
;MSADPSAQQLAEQATLALESVYELLAGVAEQVLRSRPARAALTEAHFSGLQRLLADLVGREQEIWGMGFVAAPFVVDGLERYMAWWQRHNERVARLRLNFDPTSIDVYDYLQMDWYRLAQHGQDRVAYGPYVDYSGSDMYTITATVPVVADGTFLGVVGADLAVGPVERKLIEVLRRSSRDAVVVNTERRVIAANTPRWIVGSRLASMPMAGPAGDPAAFREVAGMPLGTDWVVAVAWPETD
;
A
#
# COMPACT_ATOMS: atom_id res chain seq x y z
N MET A 1 12.67 12.97 -31.64
CA MET A 1 11.46 12.85 -30.81
C MET A 1 11.44 11.43 -30.27
N SER A 2 11.52 11.24 -28.95
CA SER A 2 11.25 9.92 -28.37
C SER A 2 9.80 9.55 -28.64
N ALA A 3 9.52 8.27 -28.92
CA ALA A 3 8.14 7.80 -28.95
C ALA A 3 7.47 8.05 -27.59
N ASP A 4 6.17 8.35 -27.61
CA ASP A 4 5.33 8.48 -26.43
C ASP A 4 5.30 7.13 -25.68
N PRO A 5 5.51 7.09 -24.35
CA PRO A 5 5.51 5.82 -23.63
C PRO A 5 4.15 5.13 -23.71
N SER A 6 4.16 3.81 -23.89
CA SER A 6 2.96 2.96 -23.77
C SER A 6 2.42 2.95 -22.35
N ALA A 7 1.15 2.53 -22.17
CA ALA A 7 0.58 2.35 -20.84
C ALA A 7 1.38 1.33 -20.01
N GLN A 8 1.92 0.29 -20.66
CA GLN A 8 2.77 -0.71 -20.00
C GLN A 8 4.05 -0.09 -19.42
N GLN A 9 4.74 0.74 -20.20
CA GLN A 9 5.94 1.45 -19.73
C GLN A 9 5.61 2.42 -18.61
N LEU A 10 4.48 3.13 -18.67
CA LEU A 10 4.05 4.01 -17.58
C LEU A 10 3.72 3.21 -16.32
N ALA A 11 3.03 2.06 -16.44
CA ALA A 11 2.68 1.21 -15.30
C ALA A 11 3.92 0.62 -14.60
N GLU A 12 4.90 0.17 -15.38
CA GLU A 12 6.19 -0.31 -14.85
C GLU A 12 6.93 0.81 -14.11
N GLN A 13 7.04 2.00 -14.71
CA GLN A 13 7.71 3.13 -14.09
C GLN A 13 6.98 3.65 -12.84
N ALA A 14 5.65 3.67 -12.88
CA ALA A 14 4.82 4.05 -11.74
C ALA A 14 4.95 3.05 -10.59
N THR A 15 5.10 1.76 -10.89
CA THR A 15 5.38 0.73 -9.89
C THR A 15 6.78 0.87 -9.30
N LEU A 16 7.78 1.09 -10.16
CA LEU A 16 9.16 1.34 -9.73
C LEU A 16 9.29 2.57 -8.81
N ALA A 17 8.46 3.59 -9.01
CA ALA A 17 8.42 4.77 -8.15
C ALA A 17 8.01 4.46 -6.69
N LEU A 18 7.38 3.30 -6.46
CA LEU A 18 6.99 2.81 -5.13
C LEU A 18 7.89 1.69 -4.61
N GLU A 19 8.89 1.24 -5.39
CA GLU A 19 9.72 0.07 -5.05
C GLU A 19 10.49 0.25 -3.75
N SER A 20 11.00 1.46 -3.50
CA SER A 20 11.75 1.77 -2.27
C SER A 20 10.95 1.50 -0.99
N VAL A 21 9.61 1.64 -1.05
CA VAL A 21 8.73 1.30 0.07
C VAL A 21 8.75 -0.21 0.29
N TYR A 22 8.59 -1.00 -0.78
CA TYR A 22 8.56 -2.46 -0.68
C TYR A 22 9.92 -3.06 -0.28
N GLU A 23 11.03 -2.50 -0.75
CA GLU A 23 12.37 -2.88 -0.30
C GLU A 23 12.55 -2.64 1.20
N LEU A 24 12.06 -1.49 1.70
CA LEU A 24 12.07 -1.18 3.13
C LEU A 24 11.20 -2.15 3.92
N LEU A 25 9.98 -2.44 3.45
CA LEU A 25 9.08 -3.42 4.08
C LEU A 25 9.69 -4.83 4.10
N ALA A 26 10.33 -5.26 3.01
CA ALA A 26 11.02 -6.54 2.92
C ALA A 26 12.17 -6.62 3.95
N GLY A 27 12.98 -5.57 4.07
CA GLY A 27 14.03 -5.50 5.08
C GLY A 27 13.51 -5.62 6.51
N VAL A 28 12.34 -5.05 6.80
CA VAL A 28 11.67 -5.19 8.10
C VAL A 28 11.07 -6.58 8.29
N ALA A 29 10.49 -7.19 7.25
CA ALA A 29 9.98 -8.57 7.28
C ALA A 29 11.11 -9.57 7.62
N GLU A 30 12.31 -9.37 7.06
CA GLU A 30 13.47 -10.16 7.46
C GLU A 30 13.85 -9.99 8.93
N GLN A 31 13.69 -8.78 9.51
CA GLN A 31 13.94 -8.57 10.94
C GLN A 31 12.91 -9.30 11.80
N VAL A 32 11.65 -9.35 11.38
CA VAL A 32 10.62 -10.18 12.04
C VAL A 32 11.05 -11.65 12.04
N LEU A 33 11.53 -12.16 10.90
CA LEU A 33 12.03 -13.52 10.79
C LEU A 33 13.24 -13.78 11.70
N ARG A 34 14.20 -12.83 11.78
CA ARG A 34 15.38 -12.90 12.65
C ARG A 34 15.03 -12.85 14.15
N SER A 35 13.92 -12.22 14.51
CA SER A 35 13.43 -12.19 15.90
C SER A 35 12.91 -13.56 16.39
N ARG A 36 12.69 -14.54 15.50
CA ARG A 36 12.14 -15.85 15.89
C ARG A 36 13.16 -16.66 16.70
N PRO A 37 12.79 -17.13 17.91
CA PRO A 37 13.65 -18.06 18.64
C PRO A 37 13.63 -19.45 17.99
N ALA A 38 14.75 -20.17 18.02
CA ALA A 38 14.86 -21.50 17.41
C ALA A 38 14.15 -22.62 18.19
N ARG A 39 13.97 -22.46 19.51
CA ARG A 39 13.49 -23.53 20.42
C ARG A 39 12.51 -23.04 21.50
N ALA A 40 11.88 -21.89 21.29
CA ALA A 40 10.91 -21.31 22.23
C ALA A 40 9.71 -20.73 21.48
N ALA A 41 8.63 -20.44 22.20
CA ALA A 41 7.51 -19.69 21.65
C ALA A 41 7.93 -18.24 21.37
N LEU A 42 7.40 -17.65 20.29
CA LEU A 42 7.67 -16.27 19.92
C LEU A 42 6.86 -15.33 20.81
N THR A 43 7.50 -14.68 21.76
CA THR A 43 6.88 -13.65 22.63
C THR A 43 7.20 -12.24 22.16
N GLU A 44 6.43 -11.25 22.63
CA GLU A 44 6.67 -9.82 22.34
C GLU A 44 8.09 -9.35 22.71
N ALA A 45 8.71 -9.94 23.74
CA ALA A 45 10.06 -9.57 24.17
C ALA A 45 11.12 -9.74 23.06
N HIS A 46 10.92 -10.71 22.16
CA HIS A 46 11.82 -10.95 21.03
C HIS A 46 11.81 -9.83 19.98
N PHE A 47 10.79 -8.97 19.99
CA PHE A 47 10.67 -7.85 19.06
C PHE A 47 11.33 -6.56 19.55
N SER A 48 12.02 -6.53 20.70
CA SER A 48 12.61 -5.27 21.21
C SER A 48 13.55 -4.57 20.20
N GLY A 49 14.30 -5.33 19.41
CA GLY A 49 15.12 -4.80 18.30
C GLY A 49 14.28 -4.26 17.15
N LEU A 50 13.27 -5.03 16.71
CA LEU A 50 12.31 -4.63 15.69
C LEU A 50 11.58 -3.33 16.09
N GLN A 51 11.11 -3.22 17.32
CA GLN A 51 10.38 -2.04 17.82
C GLN A 51 11.24 -0.77 17.76
N ARG A 52 12.54 -0.86 18.08
CA ARG A 52 13.47 0.28 17.94
C ARG A 52 13.69 0.64 16.47
N LEU A 53 13.85 -0.35 15.60
CA LEU A 53 13.99 -0.14 14.16
C LEU A 53 12.77 0.56 13.57
N LEU A 54 11.56 0.08 13.88
CA LEU A 54 10.31 0.68 13.41
C LEU A 54 10.20 2.15 13.82
N ALA A 55 10.53 2.47 15.08
CA ALA A 55 10.50 3.84 15.57
C ALA A 55 11.51 4.76 14.84
N ASP A 56 12.72 4.27 14.57
CA ASP A 56 13.73 5.02 13.82
C ASP A 56 13.32 5.25 12.36
N LEU A 57 12.83 4.21 11.68
CA LEU A 57 12.37 4.30 10.30
C LEU A 57 11.22 5.29 10.13
N VAL A 58 10.19 5.26 10.99
CA VAL A 58 9.09 6.23 10.94
C VAL A 58 9.58 7.66 11.23
N GLY A 59 10.63 7.82 12.04
CA GLY A 59 11.24 9.12 12.31
C GLY A 59 12.01 9.69 11.12
N ARG A 60 12.64 8.82 10.32
CA ARG A 60 13.51 9.19 9.19
C ARG A 60 12.75 9.33 7.88
N GLU A 61 11.86 8.38 7.58
CA GLU A 61 11.15 8.28 6.31
C GLU A 61 9.92 9.19 6.30
N GLN A 62 10.06 10.37 5.72
CA GLN A 62 9.01 11.40 5.77
C GLN A 62 7.70 10.98 5.06
N GLU A 63 7.79 10.09 4.07
CA GLU A 63 6.64 9.60 3.30
C GLU A 63 5.83 8.52 4.01
N ILE A 64 6.43 7.88 5.02
CA ILE A 64 5.79 6.86 5.85
C ILE A 64 5.17 7.57 7.06
N TRP A 65 3.85 7.49 7.16
CA TRP A 65 3.12 8.02 8.30
C TRP A 65 3.16 7.06 9.49
N GLY A 66 2.99 5.77 9.21
CA GLY A 66 3.12 4.71 10.19
C GLY A 66 3.59 3.43 9.55
N MET A 67 4.18 2.54 10.35
CA MET A 67 4.58 1.22 9.89
C MET A 67 4.66 0.24 11.04
N GLY A 68 4.59 -1.04 10.71
CA GLY A 68 4.65 -2.05 11.75
C GLY A 68 4.61 -3.48 11.24
N PHE A 69 4.66 -4.37 12.22
CA PHE A 69 4.36 -5.79 12.04
C PHE A 69 2.98 -6.08 12.66
N VAL A 70 2.13 -6.76 11.89
CA VAL A 70 0.81 -7.23 12.30
C VAL A 70 0.82 -8.75 12.19
N ALA A 71 0.74 -9.44 13.32
CA ALA A 71 0.94 -10.89 13.36
C ALA A 71 -0.33 -11.64 12.93
N ALA A 72 -0.14 -12.84 12.38
CA ALA A 72 -1.23 -13.79 12.26
C ALA A 72 -1.68 -14.30 13.63
N PRO A 73 -2.94 -14.76 13.76
CA PRO A 73 -3.48 -15.15 15.05
C PRO A 73 -2.61 -16.18 15.76
N PHE A 74 -2.34 -15.94 17.05
CA PHE A 74 -1.55 -16.81 17.92
C PHE A 74 -0.10 -17.06 17.49
N VAL A 75 0.43 -16.31 16.52
CA VAL A 75 1.87 -16.34 16.19
C VAL A 75 2.71 -15.77 17.33
N VAL A 76 2.19 -14.77 18.03
CA VAL A 76 2.78 -14.26 19.26
C VAL A 76 2.13 -14.97 20.43
N ASP A 77 2.94 -15.62 21.25
CA ASP A 77 2.50 -16.53 22.30
C ASP A 77 1.48 -15.87 23.25
N GLY A 78 0.35 -16.56 23.46
CA GLY A 78 -0.75 -16.09 24.29
C GLY A 78 -1.58 -14.93 23.72
N LEU A 79 -1.31 -14.46 22.50
CA LEU A 79 -2.01 -13.32 21.89
C LEU A 79 -2.76 -13.74 20.62
N GLU A 80 -4.10 -13.71 20.67
CA GLU A 80 -4.93 -13.91 19.47
C GLU A 80 -4.65 -12.83 18.42
N ARG A 81 -4.40 -11.60 18.86
CA ARG A 81 -4.05 -10.47 17.99
C ARG A 81 -2.84 -9.75 18.53
N TYR A 82 -1.86 -9.51 17.65
CA TYR A 82 -0.68 -8.74 17.98
C TYR A 82 -0.34 -7.74 16.89
N MET A 83 -0.03 -6.51 17.32
CA MET A 83 0.41 -5.44 16.44
C MET A 83 1.51 -4.62 17.11
N ALA A 84 2.62 -4.50 16.37
CA ALA A 84 3.76 -3.68 16.68
C ALA A 84 3.83 -2.57 15.63
N TRP A 85 3.05 -1.49 15.83
CA TRP A 85 2.90 -0.39 14.87
C TRP A 85 3.32 0.94 15.48
N TRP A 86 4.16 1.68 14.77
CA TRP A 86 4.59 3.03 15.13
C TRP A 86 4.05 4.01 14.11
N GLN A 87 3.63 5.17 14.58
CA GLN A 87 3.14 6.22 13.72
C GLN A 87 3.63 7.58 14.17
N ARG A 88 3.70 8.50 13.21
CA ARG A 88 3.96 9.90 13.45
C ARG A 88 2.72 10.55 14.05
N HIS A 89 2.93 11.32 15.10
CA HIS A 89 1.92 12.16 15.71
C HIS A 89 2.57 13.53 15.99
N ASN A 90 2.30 14.50 15.12
CA ASN A 90 3.05 15.75 15.02
C ASN A 90 4.56 15.50 14.81
N GLU A 91 5.42 16.06 15.67
CA GLU A 91 6.88 15.89 15.60
C GLU A 91 7.38 14.63 16.33
N ARG A 92 6.47 13.80 16.86
CA ARG A 92 6.84 12.61 17.66
C ARG A 92 6.47 11.34 16.95
N VAL A 93 7.25 10.30 17.22
CA VAL A 93 6.97 8.93 16.80
C VAL A 93 6.56 8.13 18.02
N ALA A 94 5.40 7.49 17.96
CA ALA A 94 4.84 6.74 19.08
C ALA A 94 4.23 5.42 18.61
N ARG A 95 4.21 4.43 19.51
CA ARG A 95 3.52 3.17 19.24
C ARG A 95 2.01 3.40 19.24
N LEU A 96 1.34 2.97 18.19
CA LEU A 96 -0.12 2.96 18.11
C LEU A 96 -0.68 1.90 19.06
N ARG A 97 -1.72 2.27 19.80
CA ARG A 97 -2.43 1.41 20.76
C ARG A 97 -3.89 1.33 20.31
N LEU A 98 -4.32 0.14 19.89
CA LEU A 98 -5.66 -0.13 19.40
C LEU A 98 -6.37 -1.12 20.32
N ASN A 99 -7.69 -1.10 20.29
CA ASN A 99 -8.50 -2.10 20.96
C ASN A 99 -8.69 -3.32 20.05
N PHE A 100 -8.35 -4.51 20.53
CA PHE A 100 -8.52 -5.78 19.79
C PHE A 100 -9.61 -6.67 20.37
N ASP A 101 -10.35 -6.21 21.39
CA ASP A 101 -11.46 -6.96 21.98
C ASP A 101 -12.61 -7.09 20.97
N PRO A 102 -12.92 -8.31 20.48
CA PRO A 102 -13.96 -8.53 19.47
C PRO A 102 -15.37 -8.21 19.97
N THR A 103 -15.56 -8.05 21.28
CA THR A 103 -16.86 -7.67 21.88
C THR A 103 -17.05 -6.16 21.96
N SER A 104 -15.98 -5.38 21.73
CA SER A 104 -16.04 -3.93 21.81
C SER A 104 -16.55 -3.27 20.53
N ILE A 105 -17.24 -2.15 20.69
CA ILE A 105 -17.74 -1.34 19.56
C ILE A 105 -16.62 -0.61 18.79
N ASP A 106 -15.47 -0.38 19.44
CA ASP A 106 -14.28 0.29 18.90
C ASP A 106 -13.18 -0.71 18.52
N VAL A 107 -13.55 -1.98 18.29
CA VAL A 107 -12.62 -3.02 17.89
C VAL A 107 -11.91 -2.66 16.58
N TYR A 108 -10.60 -2.78 16.58
CA TYR A 108 -9.79 -2.76 15.38
C TYR A 108 -9.57 -4.19 14.88
N ASP A 109 -10.38 -4.59 13.90
CA ASP A 109 -10.30 -5.93 13.31
C ASP A 109 -9.49 -5.95 12.00
N TYR A 110 -8.17 -5.94 12.14
CA TYR A 110 -7.27 -6.03 10.99
C TYR A 110 -7.41 -7.35 10.21
N LEU A 111 -7.94 -8.42 10.81
CA LEU A 111 -8.12 -9.69 10.10
C LEU A 111 -9.20 -9.59 9.01
N GLN A 112 -10.09 -8.59 9.11
CA GLN A 112 -11.10 -8.31 8.09
C GLN A 112 -10.63 -7.30 7.04
N MET A 113 -9.48 -6.65 7.24
CA MET A 113 -9.02 -5.60 6.34
C MET A 113 -8.33 -6.17 5.10
N ASP A 114 -8.63 -5.60 3.94
CA ASP A 114 -8.13 -6.11 2.66
C ASP A 114 -6.60 -6.07 2.57
N TRP A 115 -5.93 -5.02 3.07
CA TRP A 115 -4.47 -4.96 3.09
C TRP A 115 -3.80 -6.12 3.83
N TYR A 116 -4.52 -6.75 4.77
CA TYR A 116 -4.07 -7.93 5.51
C TYR A 116 -4.48 -9.21 4.78
N ARG A 117 -5.76 -9.32 4.40
CA ARG A 117 -6.33 -10.51 3.77
C ARG A 117 -5.69 -10.82 2.42
N LEU A 118 -5.38 -9.78 1.65
CA LEU A 118 -4.71 -9.91 0.36
C LEU A 118 -3.33 -10.59 0.54
N ALA A 119 -2.49 -10.06 1.43
CA ALA A 119 -1.21 -10.69 1.75
C ALA A 119 -1.37 -12.11 2.32
N GLN A 120 -2.38 -12.34 3.18
CA GLN A 120 -2.71 -13.66 3.71
C GLN A 120 -3.11 -14.67 2.62
N HIS A 121 -3.79 -14.22 1.56
CA HIS A 121 -4.20 -15.05 0.43
C HIS A 121 -3.09 -15.27 -0.62
N GLY A 122 -1.87 -14.77 -0.38
CA GLY A 122 -0.70 -15.09 -1.18
C GLY A 122 -0.21 -13.98 -2.09
N GLN A 123 -0.67 -12.73 -1.93
CA GLN A 123 -0.03 -11.60 -2.59
C GLN A 123 1.34 -11.29 -1.95
N ASP A 124 2.39 -11.30 -2.77
CA ASP A 124 3.78 -11.02 -2.35
C ASP A 124 4.00 -9.55 -1.93
N ARG A 125 3.11 -8.66 -2.36
CA ARG A 125 3.04 -7.25 -1.98
C ARG A 125 1.62 -6.74 -2.22
N VAL A 126 1.20 -5.70 -1.51
CA VAL A 126 -0.13 -5.11 -1.64
C VAL A 126 -0.02 -3.59 -1.55
N ALA A 127 -0.68 -2.86 -2.45
CA ALA A 127 -1.05 -1.45 -2.25
C ALA A 127 -2.58 -1.33 -2.13
N TYR A 128 -3.08 -1.11 -0.92
CA TYR A 128 -4.52 -0.96 -0.67
C TYR A 128 -4.87 0.50 -0.36
N GLY A 129 -6.03 0.93 -0.85
CA GLY A 129 -6.53 2.29 -0.68
C GLY A 129 -6.44 3.13 -1.96
N PRO A 130 -6.55 4.45 -1.84
CA PRO A 130 -6.57 5.22 -0.60
C PRO A 130 -7.89 5.08 0.18
N TYR A 131 -7.81 5.10 1.50
CA TYR A 131 -8.97 5.13 2.42
C TYR A 131 -8.66 6.02 3.63
N VAL A 132 -9.69 6.40 4.39
CA VAL A 132 -9.50 7.11 5.65
C VAL A 132 -9.37 6.08 6.77
N ASP A 133 -8.23 6.06 7.44
CA ASP A 133 -7.97 5.17 8.57
C ASP A 133 -8.41 5.83 9.89
N TYR A 134 -9.72 5.83 10.15
CA TYR A 134 -10.32 6.48 11.33
C TYR A 134 -9.84 5.92 12.68
N SER A 135 -9.32 4.69 12.71
CA SER A 135 -8.95 4.03 13.96
C SER A 135 -7.45 4.10 14.25
N GLY A 136 -6.60 4.25 13.24
CA GLY A 136 -5.16 4.38 13.42
C GLY A 136 -4.65 5.82 13.29
N SER A 137 -4.57 6.29 12.05
CA SER A 137 -3.91 7.54 11.69
C SER A 137 -4.83 8.77 11.56
N ASP A 138 -6.14 8.58 11.39
CA ASP A 138 -7.13 9.59 10.96
C ASP A 138 -6.76 10.29 9.64
N MET A 139 -5.93 9.62 8.83
CA MET A 139 -5.40 10.15 7.57
C MET A 139 -5.99 9.41 6.37
N TYR A 140 -6.08 10.14 5.26
CA TYR A 140 -6.28 9.53 3.95
C TYR A 140 -4.97 8.88 3.50
N THR A 141 -4.92 7.55 3.51
CA THR A 141 -3.69 6.76 3.37
C THR A 141 -3.82 5.63 2.36
N ILE A 142 -2.67 5.22 1.81
CA ILE A 142 -2.49 3.96 1.10
C ILE A 142 -1.67 3.06 2.01
N THR A 143 -2.19 1.88 2.35
CA THR A 143 -1.46 0.92 3.16
C THR A 143 -0.76 -0.07 2.24
N ALA A 144 0.57 -0.03 2.27
CA ALA A 144 1.43 -0.97 1.57
C ALA A 144 1.81 -2.12 2.50
N THR A 145 1.67 -3.37 2.08
CA THR A 145 2.05 -4.53 2.90
C THR A 145 2.86 -5.56 2.12
N VAL A 146 3.68 -6.32 2.85
CA VAL A 146 4.34 -7.54 2.38
C VAL A 146 4.10 -8.67 3.39
N PRO A 147 3.92 -9.92 2.94
CA PRO A 147 3.70 -11.04 3.84
C PRO A 147 5.01 -11.44 4.54
N VAL A 148 4.90 -11.84 5.80
CA VAL A 148 5.99 -12.50 6.53
C VAL A 148 5.70 -13.99 6.50
N VAL A 149 6.49 -14.75 5.75
CA VAL A 149 6.32 -16.21 5.62
C VAL A 149 7.58 -16.91 6.10
N ALA A 150 7.40 -17.95 6.91
CA ALA A 150 8.46 -18.82 7.36
C ALA A 150 8.11 -20.27 7.09
N ASP A 151 8.97 -21.00 6.38
CA ASP A 151 8.78 -22.43 6.14
C ASP A 151 7.40 -22.74 5.51
N GLY A 152 6.92 -21.87 4.62
CA GLY A 152 5.59 -21.94 4.00
C GLY A 152 4.41 -21.51 4.90
N THR A 153 4.68 -21.11 6.14
CA THR A 153 3.66 -20.65 7.10
C THR A 153 3.58 -19.13 7.14
N PHE A 154 2.38 -18.58 6.93
CA PHE A 154 2.12 -17.15 7.06
C PHE A 154 2.15 -16.73 8.54
N LEU A 155 3.05 -15.80 8.87
CA LEU A 155 3.25 -15.29 10.23
C LEU A 155 2.57 -13.93 10.47
N GLY A 156 2.05 -13.29 9.42
CA GLY A 156 1.49 -11.95 9.45
C GLY A 156 2.00 -11.09 8.30
N VAL A 157 1.86 -9.77 8.44
CA VAL A 157 2.35 -8.79 7.46
C VAL A 157 3.25 -7.76 8.09
N VAL A 158 4.20 -7.25 7.32
CA VAL A 158 4.78 -5.93 7.59
C VAL A 158 4.09 -4.93 6.69
N GLY A 159 3.69 -3.80 7.26
CA GLY A 159 2.98 -2.75 6.54
C GLY A 159 3.52 -1.36 6.81
N ALA A 160 3.21 -0.45 5.90
CA ALA A 160 3.38 0.99 6.05
C ALA A 160 2.17 1.75 5.51
N ASP A 161 1.75 2.77 6.25
CA ASP A 161 0.77 3.76 5.83
C ASP A 161 1.49 4.90 5.13
N LEU A 162 1.17 5.10 3.86
CA LEU A 162 1.73 6.12 3.01
C LEU A 162 0.77 7.31 2.95
N ALA A 163 1.32 8.51 3.08
CA ALA A 163 0.54 9.72 2.79
C ALA A 163 0.21 9.76 1.29
N VAL A 164 -1.05 10.02 0.95
CA VAL A 164 -1.50 10.02 -0.45
C VAL A 164 -0.80 11.08 -1.29
N GLY A 165 -0.59 12.29 -0.76
CA GLY A 165 0.01 13.40 -1.51
C GLY A 165 1.42 13.09 -2.06
N PRO A 166 2.37 12.58 -1.27
CA PRO A 166 3.66 12.10 -1.79
C PRO A 166 3.53 11.02 -2.87
N VAL A 167 2.66 10.01 -2.67
CA VAL A 167 2.45 8.95 -3.67
C VAL A 167 1.89 9.51 -4.97
N GLU A 168 0.85 10.36 -4.89
CA GLU A 168 0.26 11.05 -6.03
C GLU A 168 1.33 11.82 -6.82
N ARG A 169 2.19 12.61 -6.15
CA ARG A 169 3.26 13.37 -6.81
C ARG A 169 4.21 12.49 -7.61
N LYS A 170 4.68 11.38 -7.03
CA LYS A 170 5.55 10.41 -7.71
C LYS A 170 4.88 9.81 -8.96
N LEU A 171 3.60 9.47 -8.85
CA LEU A 171 2.83 8.93 -9.97
C LEU A 171 2.63 9.98 -11.07
N ILE A 172 2.30 11.22 -10.71
CA ILE A 172 2.18 12.33 -11.67
C ILE A 172 3.49 12.59 -12.42
N GLU A 173 4.64 12.53 -11.74
CA GLU A 173 5.96 12.68 -12.37
C GLU A 173 6.19 11.63 -13.47
N VAL A 174 5.74 10.40 -13.25
CA VAL A 174 5.77 9.34 -14.26
C VAL A 174 4.79 9.64 -15.40
N LEU A 175 3.54 9.96 -15.10
CA LEU A 175 2.50 10.20 -16.11
C LEU A 175 2.82 11.40 -17.02
N ARG A 176 3.51 12.44 -16.51
CA ARG A 176 3.94 13.61 -17.30
C ARG A 176 4.93 13.30 -18.42
N ARG A 177 5.50 12.09 -18.44
CA ARG A 177 6.35 11.62 -19.55
C ARG A 177 5.55 11.27 -20.80
N SER A 178 4.24 11.06 -20.65
CA SER A 178 3.29 10.92 -21.75
C SER A 178 2.80 12.28 -22.21
N SER A 179 2.78 12.52 -23.52
CA SER A 179 2.10 13.67 -24.11
C SER A 179 0.58 13.48 -24.21
N ARG A 180 0.08 12.28 -23.89
CA ARG A 180 -1.35 11.94 -23.81
C ARG A 180 -1.84 11.97 -22.38
N ASP A 181 -3.11 12.30 -22.25
CA ASP A 181 -3.87 12.17 -21.02
C ASP A 181 -3.78 10.74 -20.49
N ALA A 182 -3.29 10.63 -19.26
CA ALA A 182 -3.10 9.37 -18.56
C ALA A 182 -3.55 9.47 -17.11
N VAL A 183 -4.00 8.34 -16.57
CA VAL A 183 -4.58 8.24 -15.23
C VAL A 183 -4.18 6.94 -14.55
N VAL A 184 -3.87 7.01 -13.26
CA VAL A 184 -3.75 5.84 -12.37
C VAL A 184 -5.07 5.65 -11.63
N VAL A 185 -5.61 4.43 -11.67
CA VAL A 185 -6.89 4.09 -11.06
C VAL A 185 -6.74 2.84 -10.22
N ASN A 186 -7.26 2.85 -8.99
CA ASN A 186 -7.26 1.66 -8.14
C ASN A 186 -8.44 0.72 -8.44
N THR A 187 -8.48 -0.42 -7.74
CA THR A 187 -9.53 -1.45 -7.86
C THR A 187 -10.94 -0.94 -7.56
N GLU A 188 -11.08 0.13 -6.76
CA GLU A 188 -12.36 0.74 -6.43
C GLU A 188 -12.86 1.75 -7.48
N ARG A 189 -12.11 1.92 -8.58
CA ARG A 189 -12.28 2.96 -9.62
C ARG A 189 -11.91 4.37 -9.17
N ARG A 190 -11.15 4.52 -8.08
CA ARG A 190 -10.70 5.83 -7.61
C ARG A 190 -9.48 6.28 -8.39
N VAL A 191 -9.50 7.54 -8.81
CA VAL A 191 -8.37 8.21 -9.43
C VAL A 191 -7.30 8.47 -8.37
N ILE A 192 -6.12 7.90 -8.56
CA ILE A 192 -4.98 8.09 -7.66
C ILE A 192 -4.10 9.25 -8.13
N ALA A 193 -3.90 9.35 -9.45
CA ALA A 193 -3.10 10.39 -10.08
C ALA A 193 -3.55 10.58 -11.53
N ALA A 194 -3.44 11.80 -12.06
CA ALA A 194 -3.67 12.11 -13.47
C ALA A 194 -2.72 13.23 -13.92
N ASN A 195 -2.31 13.23 -15.20
CA ASN A 195 -1.51 14.32 -15.78
C ASN A 195 -2.35 15.42 -16.46
N THR A 196 -3.68 15.36 -16.32
CA THR A 196 -4.69 16.17 -16.99
C THR A 196 -5.82 16.54 -16.01
N PRO A 197 -6.50 17.68 -16.17
CA PRO A 197 -7.68 18.03 -15.37
C PRO A 197 -8.91 17.16 -15.68
N ARG A 198 -8.90 16.34 -16.74
CA ARG A 198 -10.02 15.48 -17.13
C ARG A 198 -10.49 14.52 -16.03
N TRP A 199 -9.56 14.07 -15.17
CA TRP A 199 -9.86 13.21 -14.03
C TRP A 199 -9.36 13.82 -12.73
N ILE A 200 -10.28 14.02 -11.79
CA ILE A 200 -9.99 14.63 -10.50
C ILE A 200 -9.48 13.55 -9.55
N VAL A 201 -8.34 13.77 -8.90
CA VAL A 201 -7.80 12.85 -7.88
C VAL A 201 -8.79 12.65 -6.74
N GLY A 202 -8.96 11.40 -6.30
CA GLY A 202 -9.94 10.99 -5.30
C GLY A 202 -11.36 10.76 -5.85
N SER A 203 -11.67 11.23 -7.06
CA SER A 203 -12.95 10.94 -7.71
C SER A 203 -13.05 9.47 -8.12
N ARG A 204 -14.29 8.98 -8.28
CA ARG A 204 -14.57 7.61 -8.72
C ARG A 204 -15.05 7.61 -10.16
N LEU A 205 -14.35 6.88 -11.03
CA LEU A 205 -14.76 6.69 -12.42
C LEU A 205 -16.03 5.83 -12.50
N ALA A 206 -16.83 6.00 -13.56
CA ALA A 206 -18.08 5.26 -13.77
C ALA A 206 -17.86 3.74 -13.94
N SER A 207 -16.74 3.36 -14.55
CA SER A 207 -16.30 1.97 -14.76
C SER A 207 -14.78 1.89 -14.58
N MET A 208 -14.25 0.66 -14.45
CA MET A 208 -12.81 0.47 -14.56
C MET A 208 -12.33 0.81 -15.98
N PRO A 209 -11.14 1.41 -16.14
CA PRO A 209 -10.56 1.63 -17.46
C PRO A 209 -10.45 0.35 -18.26
N MET A 210 -10.93 0.39 -19.51
CA MET A 210 -10.80 -0.70 -20.47
C MET A 210 -10.27 -0.15 -21.79
N ALA A 211 -9.36 -0.88 -22.42
CA ALA A 211 -8.89 -0.52 -23.75
C ALA A 211 -9.96 -0.80 -24.80
N GLY A 212 -10.14 0.12 -25.75
CA GLY A 212 -11.16 0.02 -26.79
C GLY A 212 -10.99 1.04 -27.90
N PRO A 213 -11.88 1.01 -28.91
CA PRO A 213 -11.79 1.89 -30.08
C PRO A 213 -12.06 3.35 -29.73
N ALA A 214 -11.48 4.30 -30.47
CA ALA A 214 -11.62 5.74 -30.23
C ALA A 214 -13.06 6.28 -30.30
N GLY A 215 -13.96 5.56 -30.99
CA GLY A 215 -15.39 5.94 -31.07
C GLY A 215 -16.21 5.58 -29.83
N ASP A 216 -15.64 4.85 -28.86
CA ASP A 216 -16.29 4.58 -27.58
C ASP A 216 -15.83 5.62 -26.54
N PRO A 217 -16.73 6.49 -26.05
CA PRO A 217 -16.38 7.55 -25.11
C PRO A 217 -15.93 7.02 -23.73
N ALA A 218 -16.20 5.76 -23.40
CA ALA A 218 -15.75 5.11 -22.18
C ALA A 218 -14.41 4.36 -22.35
N ALA A 219 -13.92 4.20 -23.58
CA ALA A 219 -12.73 3.44 -23.87
C ALA A 219 -11.45 4.27 -23.75
N PHE A 220 -10.42 3.62 -23.22
CA PHE A 220 -9.05 4.11 -23.24
C PHE A 220 -8.33 3.56 -24.47
N ARG A 221 -7.26 4.24 -24.89
CA ARG A 221 -6.40 3.76 -25.97
C ARG A 221 -5.62 2.53 -25.53
N GLU A 222 -5.04 2.60 -24.33
CA GLU A 222 -4.25 1.55 -23.72
C GLU A 222 -4.54 1.51 -22.21
N VAL A 223 -4.52 0.30 -21.65
CA VAL A 223 -4.62 0.07 -20.21
C VAL A 223 -3.61 -1.00 -19.83
N ALA A 224 -2.86 -0.77 -18.77
CA ALA A 224 -1.89 -1.73 -18.23
C ALA A 224 -2.01 -1.83 -16.72
N GLY A 225 -1.88 -3.04 -16.19
CA GLY A 225 -1.87 -3.29 -14.75
C GLY A 225 -0.56 -2.86 -14.11
N MET A 226 -0.63 -2.31 -12.91
CA MET A 226 0.52 -2.02 -12.06
C MET A 226 0.79 -3.25 -11.17
N PRO A 227 1.98 -3.86 -11.20
CA PRO A 227 2.31 -5.02 -10.36
C PRO A 227 2.55 -4.65 -8.88
N LEU A 228 1.50 -4.14 -8.22
CA LEU A 228 1.46 -3.81 -6.79
C LEU A 228 0.71 -4.87 -5.97
N GLY A 229 0.41 -6.01 -6.59
CA GLY A 229 -0.45 -7.05 -6.05
C GLY A 229 -1.89 -6.62 -5.83
N THR A 230 -2.31 -5.48 -6.35
CA THR A 230 -3.71 -5.08 -6.47
C THR A 230 -3.98 -4.70 -7.92
N ASP A 231 -5.25 -4.72 -8.35
CA ASP A 231 -5.62 -4.42 -9.75
C ASP A 231 -5.62 -2.91 -10.04
N TRP A 232 -4.58 -2.20 -9.59
CA TRP A 232 -4.32 -0.83 -10.01
C TRP A 232 -3.92 -0.83 -11.47
N VAL A 233 -4.38 0.17 -12.20
CA VAL A 233 -4.10 0.30 -13.64
C VAL A 233 -3.61 1.70 -13.98
N VAL A 234 -2.74 1.77 -14.97
CA VAL A 234 -2.49 2.98 -15.74
C VAL A 234 -3.29 2.91 -17.02
N ALA A 235 -4.05 3.96 -17.32
CA ALA A 235 -4.82 4.06 -18.54
C ALA A 235 -4.43 5.33 -19.31
N VAL A 236 -4.22 5.20 -20.62
CA VAL A 236 -3.88 6.29 -21.54
C VAL A 236 -5.09 6.52 -22.45
N ALA A 237 -5.60 7.74 -22.49
CA ALA A 237 -6.78 8.06 -23.29
C ALA A 237 -6.45 8.31 -24.77
N TRP A 238 -7.49 8.18 -25.58
CA TRP A 238 -7.52 8.80 -26.90
C TRP A 238 -7.44 10.33 -26.78
N PRO A 239 -6.84 11.03 -27.75
CA PRO A 239 -6.90 12.49 -27.81
C PRO A 239 -8.35 12.98 -27.75
N GLU A 240 -8.60 14.11 -27.12
CA GLU A 240 -9.90 14.76 -27.24
C GLU A 240 -10.14 15.10 -28.71
N THR A 241 -11.29 14.68 -29.25
CA THR A 241 -11.77 15.16 -30.54
C THR A 241 -12.31 16.57 -30.33
N ASP A 242 -11.66 17.55 -30.97
CA ASP A 242 -12.17 18.93 -31.11
C ASP A 242 -13.59 18.98 -31.71
#